data_AF-A0A9E5TX50-F1
#
_entry.id   AF-A0A9E5TX50-F1
#
_cell.length_a   1.000
_cell.length_b   1.000
_cell.length_c   1.000
_cell.angle_alpha   90.00
_cell.angle_beta   90.00
_cell.angle_gamma   90.00
#
_symmetry.space_group_name_H-M   'P 1'
#
loop_
_entity.id
_entity.type
_entity.pdbx_description
1 polymer ?
#
loop_
_entity_poly.entity_id
_entity_poly.type
_entity_poly.pdbx_seq_one_letter_code
_entity_poly.pdbx_strand_id
1 'polypeptide(L)' 'MNPWPSHAIGRVRVLAACVALLLAACAASDHVADRQYGQSLVCHEGRTLSVSNADMFVHQGHGDALGPCPEDG' A
#
# COMPACT_ATOMS: atom_id res chain seq x y z
N MET A 1 2.65 28.08 43.93
CA MET A 1 3.24 26.96 43.18
C MET A 1 2.08 26.19 42.56
N ASN A 2 1.85 26.40 41.27
CA ASN A 2 0.58 26.09 40.61
C ASN A 2 0.68 24.67 40.02
N PRO A 3 -0.15 23.69 40.42
CA PRO A 3 -0.10 22.36 39.82
C PRO A 3 -0.73 22.43 38.42
N TRP A 4 0.10 22.27 37.40
CA TRP A 4 -0.36 22.07 36.02
C TRP A 4 -1.14 20.75 35.94
N PRO A 5 -2.29 20.68 35.23
CA PRO A 5 -3.06 19.46 35.16
C PRO A 5 -2.35 18.43 34.27
N SER A 6 -1.71 17.44 34.90
CA SER A 6 -1.04 16.28 34.26
C SER A 6 -1.93 15.55 33.24
N HIS A 7 -3.25 15.69 33.35
CA HIS A 7 -4.24 15.12 32.45
C HIS A 7 -4.21 15.72 31.04
N ALA A 8 -3.83 16.99 30.87
CA ALA A 8 -3.78 17.64 29.56
C ALA A 8 -2.64 17.06 28.68
N ILE A 9 -1.49 16.79 29.29
CA ILE A 9 -0.29 16.26 28.62
C ILE A 9 -0.50 14.79 28.21
N GLY A 10 -1.19 14.01 29.06
CA GLY A 10 -1.54 12.61 28.75
C GLY A 10 -2.47 12.48 27.54
N ARG A 11 -3.49 13.34 27.44
CA ARG A 11 -4.46 13.31 26.33
C ARG A 11 -3.81 13.66 24.99
N VAL A 12 -2.91 14.65 24.97
CA VAL A 12 -2.17 15.04 23.75
C VAL A 12 -1.27 13.91 23.25
N ARG A 13 -0.59 13.19 24.15
CA ARG A 13 0.28 12.05 23.78
C ARG A 13 -0.50 10.87 23.22
N VAL A 14 -1.64 10.53 23.84
CA VAL A 14 -2.51 9.46 23.35
C VAL A 14 -3.07 9.80 21.97
N LEU A 15 -3.54 11.03 21.78
CA LEU A 15 -4.05 11.49 20.49
C LEU A 15 -2.96 11.47 19.41
N ALA A 16 -1.75 11.96 19.71
CA ALA A 16 -0.64 11.93 18.76
C ALA A 16 -0.22 10.49 18.37
N ALA A 17 -0.20 9.56 19.33
CA ALA A 17 0.09 8.16 19.06
C ALA A 17 -1.00 7.52 18.18
N CYS A 18 -2.28 7.77 18.46
CA CYS A 18 -3.39 7.30 17.63
C CYS A 18 -3.31 7.84 16.19
N VAL A 19 -2.99 9.11 16.01
CA VAL A 19 -2.81 9.72 14.68
C VAL A 19 -1.64 9.09 13.94
N ALA A 20 -0.51 8.86 14.61
CA ALA A 20 0.64 8.18 14.00
C ALA A 20 0.32 6.73 13.57
N LEU A 21 -0.44 6.00 14.39
CA LEU A 21 -0.91 4.64 14.07
C LEU A 21 -1.87 4.62 12.87
N LEU A 22 -2.80 5.59 12.78
CA LEU A 22 -3.72 5.70 11.66
C LEU A 22 -3.00 6.03 10.35
N LEU A 23 -2.00 6.92 10.39
CA LEU A 23 -1.23 7.29 9.21
C LEU A 23 -0.34 6.15 8.68
N ALA A 24 0.20 5.31 9.57
CA ALA A 24 1.04 4.17 9.18
C ALA A 24 0.27 3.06 8.43
N ALA A 25 -1.05 2.94 8.66
CA ALA A 25 -1.86 1.88 8.05
C ALA A 25 -2.03 2.01 6.53
N CYS A 26 -1.94 3.21 5.96
CA CYS A 26 -2.17 3.44 4.53
C CYS A 26 -0.98 3.05 3.63
N ALA A 27 0.19 2.78 4.20
CA ALA A 27 1.40 2.49 3.42
C ALA A 27 1.70 0.99 3.26
N ALA A 28 0.90 0.09 3.86
CA ALA A 28 1.32 -1.29 4.12
C ALA A 28 0.47 -2.42 3.52
N SER A 29 -0.62 -2.15 2.76
CA SER A 29 -1.45 -3.23 2.22
C SER A 29 -1.63 -3.17 0.70
N ASP A 30 -0.63 -3.62 -0.04
CA ASP A 30 -0.85 -4.22 -1.37
C ASP A 30 -0.81 -5.75 -1.21
N HIS A 31 -1.80 -6.30 -0.49
CA HIS A 31 -1.90 -7.74 -0.34
C HIS A 31 -2.38 -8.34 -1.64
N VAL A 32 -1.71 -9.40 -2.09
CA VAL A 32 -2.13 -10.20 -3.25
C VAL A 32 -3.59 -10.67 -3.12
N ALA A 33 -4.06 -10.88 -1.90
CA ALA A 33 -5.43 -11.28 -1.59
C ALA A 33 -6.49 -10.20 -1.87
N ASP A 34 -6.12 -8.91 -1.94
CA ASP A 34 -7.04 -7.80 -2.22
C ASP A 34 -7.25 -7.59 -3.72
N ARG A 35 -6.51 -8.29 -4.59
CA ARG A 35 -6.68 -8.22 -6.03
C ARG A 35 -8.01 -8.87 -6.42
N GLN A 36 -8.80 -8.17 -7.24
CA GLN A 36 -10.09 -8.68 -7.66
C GLN A 36 -9.90 -10.00 -8.40
N TYR A 37 -10.71 -11.01 -8.04
CA TYR A 37 -10.74 -12.29 -8.76
C TYR A 37 -10.88 -12.03 -10.26
N GLY A 38 -9.88 -12.48 -11.04
CA GLY A 38 -9.80 -12.18 -12.47
C GLY A 38 -8.76 -11.14 -12.85
N GLN A 39 -7.87 -10.73 -11.95
CA GLN A 39 -6.70 -9.91 -12.25
C GLN A 39 -5.39 -10.66 -12.04
N SER A 40 -4.38 -10.30 -12.83
CA SER A 40 -3.01 -10.81 -12.74
C SER A 40 -2.01 -9.66 -12.71
N LEU A 41 -0.83 -9.92 -12.14
CA LEU A 41 0.26 -8.96 -12.15
C LEU A 41 1.08 -9.03 -13.44
N VAL A 42 1.52 -7.87 -13.91
CA VAL A 42 2.55 -7.72 -14.94
C VAL A 42 3.55 -6.63 -14.59
N CYS A 43 4.77 -6.74 -15.12
CA CYS A 43 5.76 -5.68 -15.12
C CYS A 43 5.73 -4.96 -16.47
N HIS A 44 5.35 -3.69 -16.45
CA HIS A 44 5.29 -2.82 -17.62
C HIS A 44 6.18 -1.61 -17.37
N GLU A 45 7.24 -1.45 -18.17
CA GLU A 45 8.20 -0.33 -18.06
C GLU A 45 8.72 -0.10 -16.63
N GLY A 46 9.05 -1.17 -15.91
CA GLY A 46 9.57 -1.09 -14.53
C GLY A 46 8.50 -0.81 -13.47
N ARG A 47 7.21 -0.87 -13.82
CA ARG A 47 6.09 -0.68 -12.90
C ARG A 47 5.25 -1.97 -12.81
N THR A 48 5.03 -2.43 -11.58
CA THR A 48 4.11 -3.54 -11.31
C THR A 48 2.66 -3.05 -11.44
N LEU A 49 1.89 -3.68 -12.32
CA LEU A 49 0.48 -3.36 -12.58
C LEU A 49 -0.41 -4.58 -12.28
N SER A 50 -1.58 -4.35 -11.69
CA SER A 50 -2.67 -5.34 -11.65
C SER A 50 -3.57 -5.10 -12.85
N VAL A 51 -3.68 -6.09 -13.73
CA VAL A 51 -4.47 -5.98 -14.97
C VAL A 51 -5.51 -7.09 -15.04
N SER A 52 -6.59 -6.86 -15.78
CA SER A 52 -7.59 -7.90 -16.03
C SER A 52 -6.96 -9.08 -16.75
N ASN A 53 -7.35 -10.30 -16.37
CA ASN A 53 -6.97 -11.52 -17.08
C ASN A 53 -7.46 -11.50 -18.53
N ALA A 54 -8.57 -10.81 -18.81
CA ALA A 54 -9.07 -10.64 -20.18
C ALA A 54 -8.13 -9.78 -21.04
N ASP A 55 -7.39 -8.85 -20.43
CA ASP A 55 -6.45 -7.96 -21.13
C ASP A 55 -5.03 -8.54 -21.18
N MET A 56 -4.79 -9.69 -20.54
CA MET A 56 -3.46 -10.29 -20.41
C MET A 56 -2.80 -10.62 -21.75
N PHE A 57 -3.60 -10.93 -22.76
CA PHE A 57 -3.09 -11.16 -24.12
C PHE A 57 -2.49 -9.87 -24.72
N VAL A 58 -3.13 -8.73 -24.50
CA VAL A 58 -2.66 -7.43 -25.00
C VAL A 58 -1.37 -7.03 -24.30
N HIS A 59 -1.33 -7.16 -22.98
CA HIS A 59 -0.14 -6.84 -22.17
C HIS A 59 1.08 -7.67 -22.58
N GLN A 60 0.94 -8.99 -22.70
CA GLN A 60 2.04 -9.84 -23.20
C GLN A 60 2.42 -9.52 -24.65
N GLY A 61 1.44 -9.19 -25.50
CA GLY A 61 1.68 -8.80 -26.89
C GLY A 61 2.45 -7.48 -27.03
N HIS A 62 2.39 -6.61 -26.03
CA HIS A 62 3.17 -5.36 -25.96
C HIS A 62 4.52 -5.53 -25.27
N GLY A 63 4.84 -6.72 -24.75
CA GLY A 63 6.13 -7.04 -24.14
C GLY A 63 6.18 -6.95 -22.62
N ASP A 64 5.03 -6.85 -21.94
CA ASP A 64 4.97 -6.87 -20.49
C ASP A 64 5.41 -8.25 -19.96
N ALA A 65 6.19 -8.26 -18.88
CA ALA A 65 6.57 -9.51 -18.23
C ALA A 65 5.48 -9.96 -17.25
N LEU A 66 5.20 -11.26 -17.20
CA LEU A 66 4.26 -11.82 -16.23
C LEU A 66 4.82 -11.71 -14.81
N GLY A 67 3.98 -11.29 -13.87
CA GLY A 67 4.35 -11.11 -12.46
C GLY A 67 4.82 -9.69 -12.11
N PRO A 68 5.23 -9.46 -10.86
CA PRO A 68 5.76 -8.16 -10.44
C PRO A 68 7.09 -7.85 -11.12
N CYS A 69 7.46 -6.57 -11.14
CA CYS A 69 8.81 -6.17 -11.53
C CYS A 69 9.86 -6.71 -10.54
N PRO A 70 11.10 -6.96 -11.00
CA PRO A 70 12.20 -7.25 -10.11
C PRO A 70 12.40 -6.10 -9.12
N GLU A 71 12.76 -6.44 -7.88
CA GLU A 71 13.01 -5.45 -6.81
C GLU A 71 14.29 -4.63 -7.06
N ASP A 72 15.15 -5.13 -7.97
CA ASP A 72 16.42 -4.54 -8.33
C ASP A 72 16.35 -4.06 -9.79
N GLY A 73 16.19 -2.75 -9.99
CA GLY A 73 16.48 -2.06 -11.25
C GLY A 73 17.93 -1.59 -11.29
#